data_AF-A0AAD0HS42-F1
#
_entry.id   AF-A0AAD0HS42-F1
#
_cell.length_a   1.000
_cell.length_b   1.000
_cell.length_c   1.000
_cell.angle_alpha   90.00
_cell.angle_beta   90.00
_cell.angle_gamma   90.00
#
_symmetry.space_group_name_H-M   'P 1'
#
loop_
_entity.id
_entity.type
_entity.pdbx_description
1 polymer ?
#
loop_
_entity_poly.entity_id
_entity_poly.type
_entity_poly.pdbx_seq_one_letter_code
_entity_poly.pdbx_strand_id
1 'polypeptide(L)'
;MKKLLNLLACSTLVMCTSTIVISCDIKEIPIIVKTDIKTIFTDNYIEIPYWMEINKDNILNAIKVAYPKLKDCKLKLVYFEPEWEVHVDDNDLYYEGFKEFSLIKNEEIPKLPSVKKELLNIVLDKNIILDENSELNELNILNKIKEIYPELISTNLLLERLTELEWNLFVYDKDPIYQGNVIINITIYKEEEIPKFQIEINSLIEEGSFIQVEENTDEGILNSVYKLVPQLINRLFVIHKEEIEPNLFYVIINVDDNDEYYQGSVMLKYYFN
;
A
#
# COMPACT_ATOMS: atom_id res chain seq x y z
N MET A 1 36.87 26.84 46.78
CA MET A 1 36.66 27.85 47.84
C MET A 1 35.65 27.32 48.84
N LYS A 2 36.14 26.85 49.99
CA LYS A 2 35.36 26.56 51.21
C LYS A 2 35.39 27.84 52.07
N LYS A 3 34.25 28.35 52.52
CA LYS A 3 34.10 29.21 53.73
C LYS A 3 32.69 28.97 54.26
N LEU A 4 32.56 28.16 55.32
CA LEU A 4 32.54 28.53 56.75
C LEU A 4 31.34 29.44 57.09
N LEU A 5 30.32 28.90 57.76
CA LEU A 5 30.16 28.69 59.21
C LEU A 5 29.86 30.00 59.97
N ASN A 6 28.60 30.11 60.41
CA ASN A 6 28.09 30.44 61.75
C ASN A 6 28.61 31.64 62.57
N LEU A 7 27.71 32.08 63.46
CA LEU A 7 27.81 33.04 64.58
C LEU A 7 27.39 34.48 64.20
N LEU A 8 26.50 35.22 64.88
CA LEU A 8 25.98 35.26 66.26
C LEU A 8 24.60 35.99 66.21
N ALA A 9 23.53 35.51 66.86
CA ALA A 9 23.14 35.64 68.27
C ALA A 9 22.16 36.80 68.57
N CYS A 10 20.99 36.38 69.08
CA CYS A 10 20.05 37.03 70.02
C CYS A 10 19.82 38.55 69.97
N SER A 11 18.57 38.90 69.66
CA SER A 11 17.79 39.83 70.49
C SER A 11 16.29 39.47 70.39
N THR A 12 15.74 38.92 71.48
CA THR A 12 14.31 38.95 71.82
C THR A 12 13.93 40.39 72.20
N LEU A 13 12.72 40.92 72.17
CA LEU A 13 11.34 40.55 71.78
C LEU A 13 10.62 41.92 71.75
N VAL A 14 9.69 42.20 70.82
CA VAL A 14 8.32 42.71 71.12
C VAL A 14 7.50 42.56 69.84
N MET A 15 6.33 41.99 70.04
CA MET A 15 5.30 41.61 69.09
C MET A 15 4.82 42.78 68.22
N CYS A 16 4.80 42.55 66.90
CA CYS A 16 3.66 42.90 66.05
C CYS A 16 3.32 41.64 65.26
N THR A 17 2.12 41.13 65.49
CA THR A 17 1.54 39.97 64.83
C THR A 17 1.32 40.28 63.35
N SER A 18 2.24 39.80 62.52
CA SER A 18 1.98 39.54 61.11
C SER A 18 1.98 38.02 60.95
N THR A 19 0.82 37.39 61.14
CA THR A 19 0.66 35.98 60.78
C THR A 19 0.77 35.89 59.26
N ILE A 20 1.96 35.61 58.74
CA ILE A 20 2.05 35.02 57.40
C ILE A 20 1.67 33.57 57.60
N VAL A 21 0.39 33.26 57.40
CA VAL A 21 -0.03 31.88 57.13
C VAL A 21 0.52 31.56 55.75
N ILE A 22 1.75 31.06 55.69
CA ILE A 22 2.13 30.24 54.53
C ILE A 22 1.37 28.95 54.74
N SER A 23 0.18 28.89 54.14
CA SER A 23 -0.48 27.64 53.82
C SER A 23 0.41 26.93 52.81
N CYS A 24 1.51 26.34 53.28
CA CYS A 24 2.03 25.18 52.61
C CYS A 24 0.96 24.14 52.84
N ASP A 25 0.07 23.97 51.85
CA ASP A 25 -0.69 22.74 51.71
C ASP A 25 0.33 21.63 51.98
N ILE A 26 0.18 20.95 53.11
CA ILE A 26 0.84 19.67 53.31
C ILE A 26 0.08 18.75 52.35
N LYS A 27 0.37 18.90 51.06
CA LYS A 27 0.10 17.85 50.10
C LYS A 27 0.90 16.68 50.67
N GLU A 28 0.18 15.65 51.10
CA GLU A 28 0.77 14.36 51.40
C GLU A 28 1.80 14.10 50.31
N ILE A 29 3.08 14.03 50.69
CA ILE A 29 4.12 13.65 49.76
C ILE A 29 3.70 12.24 49.34
N PRO A 30 3.30 12.01 48.08
CA PRO A 30 2.89 10.69 47.66
C PRO A 30 4.09 9.78 47.91
N ILE A 31 3.90 8.79 48.79
CA ILE A 31 4.89 7.73 48.97
C ILE A 31 4.79 6.89 47.70
N ILE A 32 5.62 7.22 46.72
CA ILE A 32 5.73 6.45 45.49
C ILE A 32 6.52 5.20 45.84
N VAL A 33 5.81 4.09 46.00
CA VAL A 33 6.43 2.76 46.07
C VAL A 33 6.72 2.33 44.64
N LYS A 34 8.00 2.10 44.32
CA LYS A 34 8.40 1.62 43.00
C LYS A 34 7.83 0.23 42.76
N THR A 35 7.36 -0.02 41.55
CA THR A 35 6.86 -1.32 41.12
C THR A 35 8.00 -2.10 40.47
N ASP A 36 8.25 -3.33 40.95
CA ASP A 36 9.25 -4.22 40.34
C ASP A 36 8.85 -4.54 38.89
N ILE A 37 9.75 -4.29 37.95
CA ILE A 37 9.54 -4.53 36.53
C ILE A 37 9.13 -5.98 36.22
N LYS A 38 9.57 -6.97 37.01
CA LYS A 38 9.19 -8.38 36.83
C LYS A 38 7.68 -8.60 36.92
N THR A 39 6.97 -7.76 37.65
CA THR A 39 5.50 -7.84 37.81
C THR A 39 4.74 -7.31 36.59
N ILE A 40 5.43 -6.60 35.69
CA ILE A 40 4.86 -6.03 34.46
C ILE A 40 4.88 -7.06 33.33
N PHE A 41 5.92 -7.90 33.29
CA PHE A 41 6.09 -8.91 32.26
C PHE A 41 5.13 -10.08 32.50
N THR A 42 4.29 -10.35 31.51
CA THR A 42 3.38 -11.51 31.53
C THR A 42 4.10 -12.79 31.14
N ASP A 43 5.14 -12.65 30.32
CA ASP A 43 5.86 -13.75 29.70
C ASP A 43 7.37 -13.69 29.98
N ASN A 44 8.04 -14.83 29.82
CA ASN A 44 9.50 -14.95 29.94
C ASN A 44 10.19 -14.85 28.57
N TYR A 45 9.47 -14.40 27.55
CA TYR A 45 10.00 -14.18 26.22
C TYR A 45 9.50 -12.86 25.64
N ILE A 46 10.24 -12.34 24.66
CA ILE A 46 9.82 -11.24 23.80
C ILE A 46 9.78 -11.76 22.37
N GLU A 47 8.60 -11.66 21.77
CA GLU A 47 8.42 -11.92 20.35
C GLU A 47 8.90 -10.72 19.53
N ILE A 48 9.73 -11.01 18.54
CA ILE A 48 10.17 -10.04 17.54
C ILE A 48 9.77 -10.54 16.14
N PRO A 49 9.36 -9.66 15.22
CA PRO A 49 9.04 -10.07 13.86
C PRO A 49 10.23 -10.75 13.16
N TYR A 50 9.97 -11.75 12.31
CA TYR A 50 11.03 -12.50 11.62
C TYR A 50 12.02 -11.62 10.82
N TRP A 51 11.51 -10.51 10.27
CA TRP A 51 12.24 -9.53 9.45
C TRP A 51 13.01 -8.49 10.28
N MET A 52 12.75 -8.38 11.59
CA MET A 52 13.41 -7.40 12.45
C MET A 52 14.82 -7.89 12.83
N GLU A 53 15.82 -7.02 12.66
CA GLU A 53 17.19 -7.31 13.08
C GLU A 53 17.29 -7.39 14.61
N ILE A 54 18.03 -8.38 15.12
CA ILE A 54 18.27 -8.54 16.56
C ILE A 54 19.37 -7.56 17.00
N ASN A 55 18.96 -6.35 17.37
CA ASN A 55 19.82 -5.33 17.94
C ASN A 55 19.15 -4.66 19.16
N LYS A 56 19.92 -3.91 19.95
CA LYS A 56 19.45 -3.34 21.22
C LYS A 56 18.22 -2.44 21.05
N ASP A 57 18.22 -1.59 20.03
CA ASP A 57 17.16 -0.61 19.84
C ASP A 57 15.85 -1.29 19.43
N ASN A 58 15.93 -2.29 18.55
CA ASN A 58 14.79 -3.08 18.11
C ASN A 58 14.17 -3.89 19.26
N ILE A 59 14.98 -4.53 20.09
CA ILE A 59 14.50 -5.29 21.25
C ILE A 59 13.86 -4.35 22.29
N LEU A 60 14.47 -3.20 22.56
CA LEU A 60 13.88 -2.19 23.45
C LEU A 60 12.53 -1.69 22.93
N ASN A 61 12.43 -1.47 21.62
CA ASN A 61 11.18 -1.05 21.00
C ASN A 61 10.10 -2.15 21.12
N ALA A 62 10.45 -3.41 20.85
CA ALA A 62 9.53 -4.54 21.02
C ALA A 62 9.00 -4.65 22.46
N ILE A 63 9.86 -4.47 23.46
CA ILE A 63 9.46 -4.43 24.88
C ILE A 63 8.47 -3.29 25.14
N LYS A 64 8.73 -2.08 24.62
CA LYS A 64 7.84 -0.92 24.84
C LYS A 64 6.49 -1.05 24.14
N VAL A 65 6.44 -1.77 23.02
CA VAL A 65 5.20 -2.09 22.31
C VAL A 65 4.38 -3.12 23.08
N ALA A 66 5.02 -4.22 23.52
CA ALA A 66 4.36 -5.27 24.30
C ALA A 66 3.92 -4.78 25.69
N TYR A 67 4.68 -3.86 26.29
CA TYR A 67 4.43 -3.33 27.62
C TYR A 67 4.39 -1.79 27.61
N PRO A 68 3.26 -1.18 27.16
CA PRO A 68 3.14 0.28 27.03
C PRO A 68 3.38 1.07 28.33
N LYS A 69 3.22 0.44 29.49
CA LYS A 69 3.53 1.03 30.82
C LYS A 69 4.99 1.47 30.95
N LEU A 70 5.89 0.88 30.16
CA LEU A 70 7.34 1.13 30.16
C LEU A 70 7.77 2.14 29.08
N LYS A 71 6.83 2.75 28.35
CA LYS A 71 7.13 3.62 27.20
C LYS A 71 8.05 4.78 27.58
N ASP A 72 7.77 5.43 28.70
CA ASP A 72 8.52 6.60 29.19
C ASP A 72 9.69 6.21 30.11
N CYS A 73 9.82 4.93 30.45
CA CYS A 73 10.91 4.44 31.26
C CYS A 73 12.20 4.40 30.43
N LYS A 74 13.28 4.79 31.08
CA LYS A 74 14.61 4.67 30.51
C LYS A 74 15.12 3.27 30.83
N LEU A 75 15.20 2.43 29.81
CA LEU A 75 15.55 1.03 29.93
C LEU A 75 16.95 0.80 29.36
N LYS A 76 17.68 -0.15 29.95
CA LYS A 76 18.98 -0.62 29.48
C LYS A 76 18.90 -2.11 29.17
N LEU A 77 19.36 -2.51 27.99
CA LEU A 77 19.51 -3.92 27.64
C LEU A 77 20.92 -4.41 27.88
N VAL A 78 21.00 -5.59 28.47
CA VAL A 78 22.22 -6.38 28.67
C VAL A 78 21.98 -7.74 28.03
N TYR A 79 22.99 -8.27 27.34
CA TYR A 79 22.96 -9.60 26.76
C TYR A 79 23.86 -10.52 27.57
N PHE A 80 23.33 -11.65 28.00
CA PHE A 80 24.01 -12.65 28.81
C PHE A 80 23.66 -14.03 28.29
N GLU A 81 24.43 -14.52 27.30
CA GLU A 81 24.11 -15.73 26.52
C GLU A 81 23.63 -16.91 27.39
N PRO A 82 22.44 -17.50 27.12
CA PRO A 82 21.53 -17.28 25.98
C PRO A 82 20.38 -16.28 26.24
N GLU A 83 20.42 -15.52 27.33
CA GLU A 83 19.30 -14.69 27.81
C GLU A 83 19.57 -13.19 27.62
N TRP A 84 18.48 -12.44 27.49
CA TRP A 84 18.51 -10.98 27.50
C TRP A 84 17.97 -10.47 28.80
N GLU A 85 18.58 -9.41 29.32
CA GLU A 85 18.10 -8.72 30.50
C GLU A 85 17.72 -7.28 30.17
N VAL A 86 16.56 -6.86 30.64
CA VAL A 86 16.13 -5.46 30.62
C VAL A 86 16.15 -4.88 32.03
N HIS A 87 16.86 -3.77 32.18
CA HIS A 87 17.09 -3.08 33.44
C HIS A 87 16.41 -1.70 33.40
N VAL A 88 15.75 -1.32 34.49
CA VAL A 88 15.23 0.05 34.64
C VAL A 88 16.35 0.98 35.11
N ASP A 89 16.42 2.21 34.59
CA ASP A 89 17.32 3.25 35.11
C ASP A 89 17.01 3.49 36.60
N ASP A 90 18.05 3.46 37.45
CA ASP A 90 17.89 3.59 38.90
C ASP A 90 17.17 4.88 39.33
N ASN A 91 17.18 5.90 38.47
CA ASN A 91 16.52 7.18 38.67
C ASN A 91 15.03 7.21 38.27
N ASP A 92 14.47 6.11 37.75
CA ASP A 92 13.05 6.03 37.43
C ASP A 92 12.23 6.16 38.72
N LEU A 93 11.23 7.03 38.69
CA LEU A 93 10.41 7.35 39.87
C LEU A 93 9.40 6.25 40.21
N TYR A 94 9.03 5.42 39.23
CA TYR A 94 7.89 4.51 39.34
C TYR A 94 8.27 3.03 39.26
N TYR A 95 9.41 2.70 38.67
CA TYR A 95 9.80 1.31 38.44
C TYR A 95 11.23 1.02 38.90
N GLU A 96 11.50 -0.23 39.26
CA GLU A 96 12.83 -0.72 39.62
C GLU A 96 13.05 -2.18 39.25
N GLY A 97 14.31 -2.60 39.24
CA GLY A 97 14.71 -3.98 39.00
C GLY A 97 15.07 -4.31 37.55
N PHE A 98 15.21 -5.61 37.29
CA PHE A 98 15.51 -6.15 35.96
C PHE A 98 14.71 -7.42 35.68
N LYS A 99 14.57 -7.76 34.39
CA LYS A 99 13.88 -8.98 33.93
C LYS A 99 14.72 -9.69 32.87
N GLU A 100 14.93 -10.99 33.08
CA GLU A 100 15.49 -11.93 32.11
C GLU A 100 14.39 -12.41 31.16
N PHE A 101 14.72 -12.56 29.88
CA PHE A 101 13.82 -13.07 28.86
C PHE A 101 14.57 -13.72 27.70
N SER A 102 13.90 -14.63 27.00
CA SER A 102 14.36 -15.18 25.72
C SER A 102 13.79 -14.38 24.55
N LEU A 103 14.50 -14.33 23.43
CA LEU A 103 13.96 -13.83 22.17
C LEU A 103 13.39 -14.97 21.35
N ILE A 104 12.17 -14.79 20.83
CA ILE A 104 11.56 -15.72 19.88
C ILE A 104 11.23 -14.94 18.61
N LYS A 105 11.63 -15.48 17.45
CA LYS A 105 11.20 -14.93 16.17
C LYS A 105 9.76 -15.36 15.92
N ASN A 106 8.87 -14.39 15.78
CA ASN A 106 7.51 -14.63 15.33
C ASN A 106 7.53 -14.75 13.79
N GLU A 107 7.30 -15.97 13.30
CA GLU A 107 7.23 -16.30 11.88
C GLU A 107 5.86 -16.00 11.25
N GLU A 108 4.86 -15.64 12.06
CA GLU A 108 3.57 -15.19 11.55
C GLU A 108 3.70 -13.79 10.94
N ILE A 109 3.31 -13.68 9.68
CA ILE A 109 3.31 -12.41 8.93
C ILE A 109 2.23 -11.51 9.56
N PRO A 110 2.58 -10.37 10.18
CA PRO A 110 1.59 -9.50 10.79
C PRO A 110 0.66 -8.91 9.72
N LYS A 111 -0.65 -9.05 9.91
CA LYS A 111 -1.65 -8.23 9.19
C LYS A 111 -1.59 -6.81 9.75
N LEU A 112 -0.73 -5.98 9.18
CA LEU A 112 -0.48 -4.62 9.64
C LEU A 112 -1.64 -3.67 9.29
N PRO A 113 -2.00 -2.72 10.19
CA PRO A 113 -2.85 -1.60 9.83
C PRO A 113 -2.10 -0.70 8.85
N SER A 114 -2.76 -0.40 7.75
CA SER A 114 -2.30 0.55 6.74
C SER A 114 -2.02 1.91 7.37
N VAL A 115 -0.76 2.36 7.40
CA VAL A 115 -0.27 3.67 6.91
C VAL A 115 1.15 3.99 7.45
N LYS A 116 2.09 4.03 6.48
CA LYS A 116 3.28 4.89 6.31
C LYS A 116 4.67 4.52 6.89
N LYS A 117 5.63 4.60 5.94
CA LYS A 117 7.00 5.12 6.01
C LYS A 117 8.15 4.12 6.14
N GLU A 118 8.26 3.27 5.15
CA GLU A 118 9.52 3.11 4.44
C GLU A 118 9.24 3.54 3.00
N LEU A 119 10.22 4.07 2.26
CA LEU A 119 10.24 3.87 0.81
C LEU A 119 10.47 2.36 0.60
N LEU A 120 9.48 1.58 1.00
CA LEU A 120 9.29 0.21 0.60
C LEU A 120 9.28 0.29 -0.90
N ASN A 121 10.37 -0.19 -1.50
CA ASN A 121 10.46 -0.57 -2.89
C ASN A 121 9.39 0.13 -3.71
N ILE A 122 9.67 1.35 -4.19
CA ILE A 122 9.15 1.62 -5.53
C ILE A 122 9.83 0.52 -6.33
N VAL A 123 9.14 -0.60 -6.50
CA VAL A 123 9.48 -1.62 -7.47
C VAL A 123 9.22 -0.88 -8.76
N LEU A 124 10.19 -0.03 -9.12
CA LEU A 124 10.29 0.54 -10.42
C LEU A 124 10.31 -0.70 -11.30
N ASP A 125 9.21 -0.92 -12.00
CA ASP A 125 9.22 -1.82 -13.12
C ASP A 125 10.46 -1.42 -13.91
N LYS A 126 11.40 -2.37 -13.95
CA LYS A 126 12.64 -2.14 -14.65
C LYS A 126 12.33 -1.97 -16.12
N ASN A 127 11.17 -2.40 -16.61
CA ASN A 127 10.73 -2.19 -17.98
C ASN A 127 9.85 -0.94 -18.06
N ILE A 128 10.42 0.14 -18.56
CA ILE A 128 9.66 1.36 -18.91
C ILE A 128 9.21 1.23 -20.35
N ILE A 129 7.91 1.35 -20.57
CA ILE A 129 7.30 1.30 -21.90
C ILE A 129 7.07 2.72 -22.40
N LEU A 130 7.64 3.04 -23.56
CA LEU A 130 7.39 4.29 -24.29
C LEU A 130 6.51 4.02 -25.51
N ASP A 131 5.69 5.00 -25.87
CA ASP A 131 4.86 4.94 -27.08
C ASP A 131 5.75 4.93 -28.33
N GLU A 132 5.29 4.31 -29.42
CA GLU A 132 6.03 4.23 -30.71
C GLU A 132 6.48 5.59 -31.27
N ASN A 133 5.72 6.65 -30.98
CA ASN A 133 6.00 8.01 -31.44
C ASN A 133 6.91 8.80 -30.49
N SER A 134 7.29 8.20 -29.35
CA SER A 134 8.19 8.84 -28.39
C SER A 134 9.63 8.74 -28.86
N GLU A 135 10.30 9.89 -28.97
CA GLU A 135 11.74 9.90 -29.17
C GLU A 135 12.44 9.32 -27.92
N LEU A 136 13.37 8.39 -28.13
CA LEU A 136 14.16 7.77 -27.06
C LEU A 136 15.23 8.73 -26.54
N ASN A 137 14.81 9.64 -25.65
CA ASN A 137 15.68 10.63 -25.02
C ASN A 137 15.41 10.72 -23.50
N GLU A 138 16.35 11.33 -22.78
CA GLU A 138 16.34 11.42 -21.32
C GLU A 138 15.05 12.05 -20.78
N LEU A 139 14.60 13.13 -21.42
CA LEU A 139 13.42 13.89 -21.01
C LEU A 139 12.16 13.04 -21.07
N ASN A 140 11.95 12.31 -22.17
CA ASN A 140 10.78 11.48 -22.37
C ASN A 140 10.76 10.29 -21.41
N ILE A 141 11.92 9.65 -21.16
CA ILE A 141 12.04 8.56 -20.19
C ILE A 141 11.72 9.08 -18.77
N LEU A 142 12.29 10.22 -18.36
CA LEU A 142 12.02 10.82 -17.04
C LEU A 142 10.55 11.23 -16.87
N ASN A 143 9.94 11.81 -17.91
CA ASN A 143 8.52 12.16 -17.89
C ASN A 143 7.67 10.91 -17.69
N LYS A 144 7.96 9.82 -18.41
CA LYS A 144 7.23 8.55 -18.26
C LYS A 144 7.41 7.93 -16.88
N ILE A 145 8.64 7.96 -16.33
CA ILE A 145 8.90 7.49 -14.96
C ILE A 145 8.08 8.30 -13.95
N LYS A 146 8.01 9.63 -14.08
CA LYS A 146 7.22 10.49 -13.17
C LYS A 146 5.71 10.34 -13.35
N GLU A 147 5.25 9.96 -14.54
CA GLU A 147 3.86 9.60 -14.81
C GLU A 147 3.48 8.29 -14.10
N ILE A 148 4.32 7.26 -14.21
CA ILE A 148 4.10 5.94 -13.59
C ILE A 148 4.27 6.01 -12.06
N TYR A 149 5.24 6.82 -11.59
CA TYR A 149 5.60 6.97 -10.18
C TYR A 149 5.50 8.44 -9.75
N PRO A 150 4.29 8.97 -9.50
CA PRO A 150 4.06 10.36 -9.13
C PRO A 150 4.83 10.81 -7.87
N GLU A 151 5.16 9.88 -6.97
CA GLU A 151 5.98 10.12 -5.79
C GLU A 151 7.40 10.60 -6.12
N LEU A 152 7.89 10.37 -7.34
CA LEU A 152 9.20 10.82 -7.81
C LEU A 152 9.20 12.21 -8.45
N ILE A 153 8.05 12.89 -8.54
CA ILE A 153 7.93 14.21 -9.17
C ILE A 153 8.84 15.24 -8.50
N SER A 154 8.88 15.25 -7.17
CA SER A 154 9.66 16.17 -6.35
C SER A 154 11.11 15.74 -6.11
N THR A 155 11.51 14.59 -6.64
CA THR A 155 12.85 14.02 -6.43
C THR A 155 13.77 14.41 -7.58
N ASN A 156 15.05 14.66 -7.28
CA ASN A 156 16.03 14.86 -8.36
C ASN A 156 16.40 13.50 -8.92
N LEU A 157 16.16 13.34 -10.21
CA LEU A 157 16.47 12.13 -10.96
C LEU A 157 17.54 12.47 -11.99
N LEU A 158 18.45 11.54 -12.23
CA LEU A 158 19.42 11.60 -13.32
C LEU A 158 19.38 10.27 -14.05
N LEU A 159 19.47 10.32 -15.38
CA LEU A 159 19.55 9.12 -16.21
C LEU A 159 20.90 9.07 -16.92
N GLU A 160 21.54 7.90 -16.86
CA GLU A 160 22.75 7.61 -17.61
C GLU A 160 22.48 6.46 -18.59
N ARG A 161 22.71 6.70 -19.87
CA ARG A 161 22.50 5.68 -20.91
C ARG A 161 23.61 4.62 -20.85
N LEU A 162 23.25 3.35 -20.65
CA LEU A 162 24.19 2.22 -20.66
C LEU A 162 24.27 1.59 -22.06
N THR A 163 23.11 1.32 -22.67
CA THR A 163 22.97 0.82 -24.04
C THR A 163 21.86 1.59 -24.76
N GLU A 164 21.47 1.17 -25.97
CA GLU A 164 20.33 1.80 -26.66
C GLU A 164 19.06 1.70 -25.80
N LEU A 165 18.77 0.52 -25.24
CA LEU A 165 17.55 0.26 -24.49
C LEU A 165 17.77 0.14 -22.97
N GLU A 166 18.99 0.19 -22.45
CA GLU A 166 19.25 0.11 -21.01
C GLU A 166 19.81 1.42 -20.47
N TRP A 167 19.25 1.87 -19.34
CA TRP A 167 19.58 3.13 -18.69
C TRP A 167 19.72 2.92 -17.18
N ASN A 168 20.62 3.67 -16.55
CA ASN A 168 20.79 3.70 -15.11
C ASN A 168 20.09 4.95 -14.57
N LEU A 169 19.06 4.76 -13.76
CA LEU A 169 18.35 5.83 -13.07
C LEU A 169 18.94 6.03 -11.69
N PHE A 170 19.45 7.23 -11.44
CA PHE A 170 19.92 7.66 -10.14
C PHE A 170 18.89 8.56 -9.47
N VAL A 171 18.64 8.28 -8.20
CA VAL A 171 17.84 9.13 -7.32
C VAL A 171 18.79 9.92 -6.44
N TYR A 172 18.76 11.25 -6.57
CA TYR A 172 19.59 12.18 -5.80
C TYR A 172 18.71 13.05 -4.91
N ASP A 173 18.33 12.55 -3.74
CA ASP A 173 17.71 13.40 -2.73
C ASP A 173 18.78 14.11 -1.87
N LYS A 174 18.39 15.25 -1.28
CA LYS A 174 19.20 15.99 -0.29
C LYS A 174 19.46 15.15 0.96
N ASP A 175 18.58 14.21 1.26
CA ASP A 175 18.76 13.22 2.32
C ASP A 175 19.43 11.95 1.75
N PRO A 176 20.65 11.59 2.21
CA PRO A 176 21.41 10.44 1.70
C PRO A 176 20.67 9.10 1.80
N ILE A 177 19.67 8.99 2.67
CA ILE A 177 18.89 7.77 2.88
C ILE A 177 17.99 7.46 1.67
N TYR A 178 17.65 8.47 0.86
CA TYR A 178 16.81 8.31 -0.33
C TYR A 178 17.64 8.29 -1.63
N GLN A 179 18.96 8.06 -1.53
CA GLN A 179 19.83 7.91 -2.68
C GLN A 179 19.92 6.44 -3.10
N GLY A 180 19.88 6.21 -4.41
CA GLY A 180 19.96 4.86 -4.96
C GLY A 180 20.06 4.87 -6.47
N ASN A 181 20.44 3.73 -7.04
CA ASN A 181 20.49 3.55 -8.48
C ASN A 181 19.76 2.25 -8.89
N VAL A 182 19.09 2.30 -10.04
CA VAL A 182 18.42 1.15 -10.62
C VAL A 182 18.65 1.11 -12.13
N ILE A 183 18.91 -0.08 -12.66
CA ILE A 183 18.96 -0.30 -14.10
C ILE A 183 17.54 -0.51 -14.59
N ILE A 184 17.13 0.32 -15.56
CA ILE A 184 15.87 0.23 -16.27
C ILE A 184 16.14 -0.14 -17.74
N ASN A 185 15.31 -1.03 -18.27
CA ASN A 185 15.16 -1.38 -19.66
C ASN A 185 14.03 -0.54 -20.25
N ILE A 186 14.25 0.04 -21.42
CA ILE A 186 13.25 0.76 -22.18
C ILE A 186 12.76 -0.17 -23.27
N THR A 187 11.46 -0.43 -23.27
CA THR A 187 10.80 -1.07 -24.41
C THR A 187 10.04 0.01 -25.14
N ILE A 188 10.42 0.26 -26.39
CA ILE A 188 9.55 1.04 -27.28
C ILE A 188 8.45 0.08 -27.68
N TYR A 189 7.23 0.36 -27.26
CA TYR A 189 6.06 -0.35 -27.77
C TYR A 189 5.91 0.02 -29.24
N LYS A 190 6.45 -0.82 -30.11
CA LYS A 190 5.97 -0.89 -31.48
C LYS A 190 4.64 -1.60 -31.37
N GLU A 191 3.59 -0.97 -31.88
CA GLU A 191 2.30 -1.63 -32.05
C GLU A 191 2.46 -2.69 -33.17
N GLU A 192 3.23 -3.75 -32.89
CA GLU A 192 3.18 -4.98 -33.68
C GLU A 192 1.86 -5.66 -33.33
N GLU A 193 0.88 -5.45 -34.23
CA GLU A 193 -0.33 -6.22 -34.46
C GLU A 193 -0.63 -7.25 -33.36
N ILE A 194 -1.28 -6.81 -32.27
CA ILE A 194 -2.15 -7.73 -31.54
C ILE A 194 -3.10 -8.26 -32.61
N PRO A 195 -3.14 -9.58 -32.92
CA PRO A 195 -4.18 -10.07 -33.80
C PRO A 195 -5.49 -9.63 -33.18
N LYS A 196 -6.22 -8.75 -33.86
CA LYS A 196 -7.57 -8.34 -33.44
C LYS A 196 -8.36 -9.64 -33.34
N PHE A 197 -8.51 -10.16 -32.12
CA PHE A 197 -9.36 -11.31 -31.90
C PHE A 197 -10.77 -10.82 -32.16
N GLN A 198 -11.33 -11.24 -33.29
CA GLN A 198 -12.70 -10.91 -33.64
C GLN A 198 -13.63 -11.37 -32.52
N ILE A 199 -14.51 -10.48 -32.09
CA ILE A 199 -15.49 -10.72 -31.04
C ILE A 199 -16.58 -11.63 -31.60
N GLU A 200 -16.81 -12.77 -30.94
CA GLU A 200 -17.90 -13.69 -31.29
C GLU A 200 -19.27 -13.02 -31.07
N ILE A 201 -20.12 -13.03 -32.10
CA ILE A 201 -21.45 -12.39 -32.02
C ILE A 201 -22.35 -13.00 -30.93
N ASN A 202 -22.15 -14.28 -30.60
CA ASN A 202 -22.89 -14.97 -29.53
C ASN A 202 -22.56 -14.45 -28.11
N SER A 203 -21.50 -13.67 -27.96
CA SER A 203 -21.19 -12.95 -26.70
C SER A 203 -22.03 -11.68 -26.53
N LEU A 204 -22.61 -11.17 -27.62
CA LEU A 204 -23.42 -9.96 -27.66
C LEU A 204 -24.91 -10.26 -27.73
N ILE A 205 -25.26 -11.39 -28.37
CA ILE A 205 -26.64 -11.84 -28.57
C ILE A 205 -26.71 -13.30 -28.15
N GLU A 206 -27.53 -13.61 -27.16
CA GLU A 206 -27.69 -14.98 -26.69
C GLU A 206 -28.39 -15.85 -27.75
N GLU A 207 -27.84 -17.05 -27.99
CA GLU A 207 -28.38 -18.02 -28.93
C GLU A 207 -29.83 -18.40 -28.58
N GLY A 208 -30.72 -18.34 -29.58
CA GLY A 208 -32.13 -18.65 -29.42
C GLY A 208 -32.97 -17.50 -28.83
N SER A 209 -32.38 -16.31 -28.66
CA SER A 209 -33.09 -15.11 -28.19
C SER A 209 -34.28 -14.76 -29.09
N PHE A 210 -35.33 -14.22 -28.47
CA PHE A 210 -36.48 -13.69 -29.18
C PHE A 210 -36.30 -12.22 -29.54
N ILE A 211 -36.54 -11.88 -30.80
CA ILE A 211 -36.54 -10.50 -31.29
C ILE A 211 -37.94 -10.12 -31.80
N GLN A 212 -38.30 -8.85 -31.66
CA GLN A 212 -39.53 -8.31 -32.22
C GLN A 212 -39.24 -7.73 -33.60
N VAL A 213 -39.91 -8.23 -34.64
CA VAL A 213 -39.69 -7.84 -36.04
C VAL A 213 -40.93 -7.15 -36.59
N GLU A 214 -40.73 -5.97 -37.19
CA GLU A 214 -41.83 -5.17 -37.78
C GLU A 214 -42.12 -5.55 -39.24
N GLU A 215 -41.12 -6.03 -39.97
CA GLU A 215 -41.23 -6.45 -41.38
C GLU A 215 -40.51 -7.78 -41.59
N ASN A 216 -41.17 -8.74 -42.25
CA ASN A 216 -40.60 -10.07 -42.52
C ASN A 216 -39.63 -10.09 -43.70
N THR A 217 -38.75 -9.11 -43.76
CA THR A 217 -37.66 -8.97 -44.73
C THR A 217 -36.33 -9.09 -43.99
N ASP A 218 -35.25 -9.40 -44.72
CA ASP A 218 -33.92 -9.47 -44.09
C ASP A 218 -33.55 -8.12 -43.45
N GLU A 219 -33.87 -7.02 -44.12
CA GLU A 219 -33.68 -5.66 -43.61
C GLU A 219 -34.51 -5.40 -42.33
N GLY A 220 -35.78 -5.82 -42.28
CA GLY A 220 -36.63 -5.69 -41.10
C GLY A 220 -36.12 -6.48 -39.89
N ILE A 221 -35.60 -7.68 -40.13
CA ILE A 221 -34.97 -8.52 -39.10
C ILE A 221 -33.69 -7.85 -38.59
N LEU A 222 -32.80 -7.44 -39.49
CA LEU A 222 -31.53 -6.80 -39.15
C LEU A 222 -31.74 -5.48 -38.39
N ASN A 223 -32.71 -4.64 -38.81
CA ASN A 223 -33.09 -3.43 -38.09
C ASN A 223 -33.52 -3.71 -36.64
N SER A 224 -34.17 -4.86 -36.40
CA SER A 224 -34.57 -5.29 -35.06
C SER A 224 -33.37 -5.71 -34.22
N VAL A 225 -32.39 -6.39 -34.84
CA VAL A 225 -31.12 -6.74 -34.19
C VAL A 225 -30.29 -5.49 -33.87
N TYR A 226 -30.22 -4.51 -34.78
CA TYR A 226 -29.48 -3.26 -34.58
C TYR A 226 -30.03 -2.39 -33.46
N LYS A 227 -31.33 -2.51 -33.13
CA LYS A 227 -31.91 -1.88 -31.93
C LYS A 227 -31.35 -2.48 -30.64
N LEU A 228 -31.00 -3.77 -30.63
CA LEU A 228 -30.41 -4.47 -29.48
C LEU A 228 -28.91 -4.26 -29.39
N VAL A 229 -28.21 -4.34 -30.53
CA VAL A 229 -26.75 -4.29 -30.62
C VAL A 229 -26.31 -3.30 -31.71
N PRO A 230 -26.38 -1.98 -31.45
CA PRO A 230 -26.10 -0.96 -32.46
C PRO A 230 -24.69 -1.01 -33.06
N GLN A 231 -23.71 -1.55 -32.33
CA GLN A 231 -22.33 -1.68 -32.83
C GLN A 231 -22.21 -2.64 -34.03
N LEU A 232 -23.23 -3.45 -34.31
CA LEU A 232 -23.27 -4.40 -35.43
C LEU A 232 -23.93 -3.84 -36.71
N ILE A 233 -24.35 -2.57 -36.71
CA ILE A 233 -24.96 -1.93 -37.89
C ILE A 233 -24.07 -2.09 -39.13
N ASN A 234 -24.67 -2.59 -40.22
CA ASN A 234 -24.03 -2.87 -41.51
C ASN A 234 -22.93 -3.95 -41.49
N ARG A 235 -22.88 -4.78 -40.43
CA ARG A 235 -21.90 -5.88 -40.30
C ARG A 235 -22.54 -7.25 -40.42
N LEU A 236 -23.87 -7.32 -40.45
CA LEU A 236 -24.63 -8.56 -40.37
C LEU A 236 -25.42 -8.81 -41.65
N PHE A 237 -25.60 -10.09 -41.96
CA PHE A 237 -26.51 -10.54 -43.01
C PHE A 237 -27.27 -11.79 -42.56
N VAL A 238 -28.46 -11.96 -43.11
CA VAL A 238 -29.30 -13.14 -42.86
C VAL A 238 -28.82 -14.27 -43.78
N ILE A 239 -28.47 -15.42 -43.21
CA ILE A 239 -28.03 -16.60 -44.00
C ILE A 239 -29.09 -17.68 -44.11
N HIS A 240 -29.98 -17.77 -43.13
CA HIS A 240 -31.07 -18.73 -43.13
C HIS A 240 -32.28 -18.14 -42.43
N LYS A 241 -33.46 -18.48 -42.94
CA LYS A 241 -34.74 -18.09 -42.37
C LYS A 241 -35.75 -19.17 -42.68
N GLU A 242 -36.45 -19.62 -41.64
CA GLU A 242 -37.40 -20.73 -41.73
C GLU A 242 -38.57 -20.52 -40.79
N GLU A 243 -39.77 -20.81 -41.27
CA GLU A 243 -40.98 -20.87 -40.45
C GLU A 243 -41.06 -22.26 -39.80
N ILE A 244 -41.13 -22.30 -38.47
CA ILE A 244 -41.12 -23.55 -37.70
C ILE A 244 -42.53 -23.91 -37.22
N GLU A 245 -43.30 -22.91 -36.79
CA GLU A 245 -44.72 -23.03 -36.45
C GLU A 245 -45.44 -21.82 -37.08
N PRO A 246 -46.79 -21.83 -37.19
CA PRO A 246 -47.51 -20.70 -37.76
C PRO A 246 -47.08 -19.39 -37.12
N ASN A 247 -46.52 -18.50 -37.94
CA ASN A 247 -46.02 -17.17 -37.56
C ASN A 247 -44.77 -17.18 -36.67
N LEU A 248 -44.19 -18.33 -36.31
CA LEU A 248 -42.93 -18.45 -35.57
C LEU A 248 -41.80 -18.79 -36.53
N PHE A 249 -40.82 -17.88 -36.61
CA PHE A 249 -39.67 -18.02 -37.46
C PHE A 249 -38.40 -18.21 -36.64
N TYR A 250 -37.47 -18.97 -37.21
CA TYR A 250 -36.08 -18.95 -36.83
C TYR A 250 -35.28 -18.28 -37.93
N VAL A 251 -34.26 -17.51 -37.52
CA VAL A 251 -33.33 -16.85 -38.42
C VAL A 251 -31.92 -17.04 -37.92
N ILE A 252 -30.99 -17.30 -38.83
CA ILE A 252 -29.55 -17.30 -38.53
C ILE A 252 -28.97 -16.06 -39.18
N ILE A 253 -28.33 -15.22 -38.37
CA ILE A 253 -27.58 -14.06 -38.83
C ILE A 253 -26.10 -14.33 -38.66
N ASN A 254 -25.29 -13.85 -39.61
CA ASN A 254 -23.85 -14.02 -39.63
C ASN A 254 -23.17 -12.66 -39.77
N VAL A 255 -21.99 -12.53 -39.19
CA VAL A 255 -21.10 -11.39 -39.43
C VAL A 255 -20.46 -11.52 -40.81
N ASP A 256 -20.28 -10.42 -41.54
CA ASP A 256 -19.49 -10.40 -42.79
C ASP A 256 -18.12 -11.05 -42.55
N ASP A 257 -17.75 -12.02 -43.39
CA ASP A 257 -16.47 -12.74 -43.27
C ASP A 257 -15.26 -11.79 -43.37
N ASN A 258 -15.45 -10.57 -43.91
CA ASN A 258 -14.43 -9.53 -44.01
C ASN A 258 -14.45 -8.52 -42.85
N ASP A 259 -15.31 -8.68 -41.83
CA ASP A 259 -15.36 -7.76 -40.70
C ASP A 259 -14.11 -7.87 -39.84
N GLU A 260 -13.37 -6.77 -39.66
CA GLU A 260 -12.10 -6.78 -38.93
C GLU A 260 -12.25 -6.98 -37.40
N TYR A 261 -13.47 -6.93 -36.85
CA TYR A 261 -13.72 -6.78 -35.41
C TYR A 261 -14.66 -7.85 -34.83
N TYR A 262 -15.56 -8.43 -35.63
CA TYR A 262 -16.55 -9.40 -35.18
C TYR A 262 -16.52 -10.65 -36.04
N GLN A 263 -16.98 -11.77 -35.50
CA GLN A 263 -17.11 -13.03 -36.23
C GLN A 263 -18.27 -13.88 -35.72
N GLY A 264 -18.62 -14.90 -36.48
CA GLY A 264 -19.57 -15.94 -36.08
C GLY A 264 -21.02 -15.67 -36.50
N SER A 265 -21.88 -16.60 -36.08
CA SER A 265 -23.33 -16.57 -36.34
C SER A 265 -24.11 -16.76 -35.05
N VAL A 266 -25.35 -16.29 -35.07
CA VAL A 266 -26.31 -16.50 -33.98
C VAL A 266 -27.69 -16.83 -34.55
N MET A 267 -28.35 -17.81 -33.95
CA MET A 267 -29.72 -18.19 -34.26
C MET A 267 -30.68 -17.41 -33.37
N LEU A 268 -31.69 -16.79 -33.95
CA LEU A 268 -32.72 -16.02 -33.26
C LEU A 268 -34.10 -16.52 -33.64
N LYS A 269 -35.08 -16.17 -32.81
CA LYS A 269 -36.50 -16.47 -33.03
C LYS A 269 -37.31 -15.20 -33.09
N TYR A 270 -38.36 -15.17 -33.90
CA TYR A 270 -39.32 -14.06 -33.88
C TYR A 270 -40.70 -14.52 -34.32
N TYR A 271 -41.71 -13.78 -33.89
CA TYR A 271 -43.06 -13.93 -34.39
C TYR A 271 -43.34 -12.87 -35.47
N PHE A 272 -43.96 -13.27 -36.57
CA PHE A 272 -44.43 -12.37 -37.61
C PHE A 272 -45.75 -12.88 -38.22
N ASN A 273 -46.77 -12.00 -38.26
CA ASN A 273 -48.09 -12.28 -38.81
C ASN A 273 -48.25 -11.72 -40.24
#